data_AF-A0A538GHI7-F1
#
_entry.id   AF-A0A538GHI7-F1
#
_cell.length_a   1.000
_cell.length_b   1.000
_cell.length_c   1.000
_cell.angle_alpha   90.00
_cell.angle_beta   90.00
_cell.angle_gamma   90.00
#
_symmetry.space_group_name_H-M   'P 1'
#
loop_
_entity.id
_entity.type
_entity.pdbx_description
1 polymer ?
#
loop_
_entity_poly.entity_id
_entity_poly.type
_entity_poly.pdbx_seq_one_letter_code
_entity_poly.pdbx_strand_id
1 'polypeptide(L)'
;MALTPVEIRHLTPHRTTFRGYNVAATDTLLEEIAASFEDVWRERADLADKVEQLETDLVRYRELETLLRTTLVSAEQASAHTRDQARREAELILSEAHAEAREIQRRALAENDRLEQ
;
A
#
# COMPACT_ATOMS: atom_id res chain seq x y z
N MET A 1 12.51 1.18 -33.77
CA MET A 1 13.80 1.87 -33.52
C MET A 1 13.70 3.23 -34.16
N ALA A 2 13.66 4.28 -33.34
CA ALA A 2 13.74 5.66 -33.80
C ALA A 2 15.21 6.10 -33.71
N LEU A 3 15.63 6.96 -34.64
CA LEU A 3 16.97 7.54 -34.63
C LEU A 3 17.17 8.35 -33.34
N THR A 4 18.36 8.24 -32.77
CA THR A 4 18.82 9.11 -31.69
C THR A 4 19.16 10.50 -32.26
N PRO A 5 19.11 11.56 -31.44
CA PRO A 5 19.53 12.90 -31.86
C PRO A 5 20.95 12.90 -32.46
N VAL A 6 21.86 12.11 -31.87
CA VAL A 6 23.23 11.94 -32.35
C VAL A 6 23.26 11.29 -33.73
N GLU A 7 22.49 10.23 -33.96
CA GLU A 7 22.41 9.60 -35.28
C GLU A 7 21.87 10.55 -36.33
N ILE A 8 20.86 11.38 -36.00
CA ILE A 8 20.31 12.40 -36.92
C ILE A 8 21.39 13.40 -37.33
N ARG A 9 22.22 13.87 -36.39
CA ARG A 9 23.34 14.80 -36.68
C ARG A 9 24.41 14.20 -37.59
N HIS A 10 24.54 12.87 -37.64
CA HIS A 10 25.50 12.17 -38.51
C HIS A 10 24.91 11.75 -39.86
N LEU A 11 23.62 11.99 -40.11
CA LEU A 11 23.01 11.71 -41.40
C LEU A 11 23.51 12.71 -42.44
N THR A 12 24.16 12.20 -43.49
CA THR A 12 24.60 13.03 -44.62
C THR A 12 23.68 12.78 -45.82
N PRO A 13 22.95 13.80 -46.32
CA PRO A 13 22.10 13.63 -47.49
C PRO A 13 22.93 13.28 -48.73
N HIS A 14 22.42 12.39 -49.58
CA HIS A 14 23.12 11.94 -50.78
C HIS A 14 23.25 13.09 -51.80
N ARG A 15 24.46 13.30 -52.32
CA ARG A 15 24.71 14.30 -53.37
C ARG A 15 24.01 13.86 -54.67
N THR A 16 23.02 14.64 -55.10
CA THR A 16 22.29 14.38 -56.35
C THR A 16 22.65 15.43 -57.40
N THR A 17 23.03 15.01 -58.61
CA THR A 17 23.52 15.89 -59.68
C THR A 17 22.40 16.56 -60.49
N PHE A 18 21.14 16.14 -60.34
CA PHE A 18 19.98 16.70 -61.06
C PHE A 18 18.72 16.72 -60.19
N ARG A 19 18.09 17.89 -59.99
CA ARG A 19 16.84 18.11 -59.22
C ARG A 19 16.84 17.58 -57.76
N GLY A 20 17.95 17.66 -57.03
CA GLY A 20 18.03 17.32 -55.61
C GLY A 20 17.61 18.47 -54.67
N TYR A 21 17.44 18.14 -53.38
CA TYR A 21 17.26 19.15 -52.32
C TYR A 21 18.52 20.01 -52.16
N ASN A 22 18.33 21.26 -51.71
CA ASN A 22 19.44 22.12 -51.35
C ASN A 22 20.13 21.55 -50.09
N VAL A 23 21.38 21.14 -50.24
CA VAL A 23 22.16 20.49 -49.18
C VAL A 23 22.25 21.37 -47.93
N ALA A 24 22.58 22.67 -48.08
CA ALA A 24 22.71 23.57 -46.93
C ALA A 24 21.39 23.75 -46.18
N ALA A 25 20.28 23.92 -46.90
CA ALA A 25 18.97 24.04 -46.27
C ALA A 25 18.52 22.72 -45.60
N THR A 26 18.91 21.58 -46.18
CA THR A 26 18.62 20.25 -45.63
C THR A 26 19.44 20.00 -44.36
N ASP A 27 20.71 20.39 -44.35
CA ASP A 27 21.59 20.26 -43.18
C ASP A 27 21.06 21.11 -42.01
N THR A 28 20.65 22.36 -42.25
CA THR A 28 20.00 23.19 -41.22
C THR A 28 18.73 22.55 -40.67
N LEU A 29 17.89 21.97 -41.54
CA LEU A 29 16.68 21.27 -41.10
C LEU A 29 17.02 20.03 -40.25
N LEU A 30 18.06 19.28 -40.60
CA LEU A 30 18.50 18.12 -39.81
C LEU A 30 19.03 18.54 -38.43
N GLU A 31 19.70 19.69 -38.33
CA GLU A 31 20.11 20.27 -37.04
C GLU A 31 18.90 20.65 -36.17
N GLU A 32 17.90 21.32 -36.75
CA GLU A 32 16.66 21.69 -36.05
C GLU A 32 15.88 20.44 -35.57
N ILE A 33 15.77 19.43 -36.43
CA ILE A 33 15.14 18.14 -36.07
C ILE A 33 15.92 17.45 -34.95
N ALA A 34 17.25 17.42 -35.03
CA ALA A 34 18.08 16.81 -34.00
C ALA A 34 17.91 17.51 -32.65
N ALA A 35 17.87 18.84 -32.63
CA ALA A 35 17.63 19.62 -31.41
C ALA A 35 16.25 19.32 -30.81
N SER A 36 15.20 19.32 -31.63
CA SER A 36 13.85 18.97 -31.17
C SER A 36 13.76 17.53 -30.65
N PHE A 37 14.44 16.59 -31.30
CA PHE A 37 14.51 15.21 -30.84
C PHE A 37 15.25 15.08 -29.51
N GLU A 38 16.30 15.87 -29.28
CA GLU A 38 17.04 15.88 -28.02
C GLU A 38 16.14 16.27 -26.84
N ASP A 39 15.29 17.29 -27.02
CA ASP A 39 14.31 17.68 -26.00
C ASP A 39 13.28 16.57 -25.72
N VAL A 40 12.73 15.95 -26.77
CA VAL A 40 11.76 14.83 -26.63
C VAL A 40 12.40 13.62 -25.96
N TRP A 41 13.65 13.30 -26.28
CA TRP A 41 14.37 12.19 -25.67
C TRP A 41 14.66 12.44 -24.19
N ARG A 42 15.01 13.70 -23.83
CA ARG A 42 15.18 14.11 -22.43
C ARG A 42 13.86 13.99 -21.65
N GLU A 43 12.78 14.55 -22.18
CA GLU A 43 11.46 14.47 -21.54
C GLU A 43 10.99 13.01 -21.39
N ARG A 44 11.24 12.17 -22.40
CA ARG A 44 10.94 10.73 -22.32
C ARG A 44 11.72 10.06 -21.19
N ALA A 45 13.00 10.39 -21.02
CA ALA A 45 13.82 9.83 -19.94
C ALA A 45 13.28 10.29 -18.58
N ASP A 46 13.04 11.59 -18.41
CA ASP A 46 12.47 12.15 -17.17
C ASP A 46 11.11 11.52 -16.81
N LEU A 47 10.26 11.29 -17.81
CA LEU A 47 8.97 10.62 -17.62
C LEU A 47 9.12 9.14 -17.29
N ALA A 48 10.07 8.44 -17.89
CA ALA A 48 10.35 7.04 -17.58
C ALA A 48 10.81 6.88 -16.13
N ASP A 49 11.75 7.73 -15.68
CA ASP A 49 12.25 7.74 -14.30
C ASP A 49 11.11 8.05 -13.31
N LYS A 50 10.23 9.00 -13.67
CA LYS A 50 9.05 9.33 -12.86
C LYS A 50 8.06 8.17 -12.78
N VAL A 51 7.85 7.44 -13.87
CA VAL A 51 6.98 6.24 -13.88
C VAL A 51 7.55 5.17 -12.96
N GLU A 52 8.85 4.87 -13.06
CA GLU A 52 9.50 3.89 -12.20
C GLU A 52 9.39 4.25 -10.70
N GLN A 53 9.59 5.52 -10.37
CA GLN A 53 9.41 6.02 -9.01
C GLN A 53 7.96 5.86 -8.52
N LEU A 54 6.98 6.23 -9.34
CA LEU A 54 5.56 6.11 -8.99
C LEU A 54 5.11 4.65 -8.85
N GLU A 55 5.62 3.75 -9.69
CA GLU A 55 5.36 2.32 -9.59
C GLU A 55 5.93 1.75 -8.28
N THR A 56 7.14 2.16 -7.90
CA THR A 56 7.77 1.77 -6.63
C THR A 56 6.97 2.25 -5.43
N ASP A 57 6.55 3.52 -5.44
CA ASP A 57 5.73 4.08 -4.36
C ASP A 57 4.37 3.38 -4.26
N LEU A 58 3.76 3.03 -5.40
CA LEU A 58 2.48 2.35 -5.45
C LEU A 58 2.57 0.92 -4.88
N VAL A 59 3.65 0.18 -5.15
CA VAL A 59 3.91 -1.11 -4.51
C VAL A 59 3.98 -0.95 -2.99
N ARG A 60 4.78 0.01 -2.50
CA ARG A 60 4.90 0.29 -1.07
C ARG A 60 3.55 0.62 -0.42
N TYR A 61 2.71 1.43 -1.08
CA TYR A 61 1.39 1.77 -0.55
C TYR A 61 0.45 0.57 -0.50
N ARG A 62 0.49 -0.34 -1.49
CA ARG A 62 -0.30 -1.58 -1.46
C ARG A 62 0.12 -2.52 -0.33
N GLU A 63 1.42 -2.64 -0.06
CA GLU A 63 1.93 -3.41 1.07
C GLU A 63 1.47 -2.82 2.41
N LEU A 64 1.58 -1.49 2.56
CA LEU A 64 1.10 -0.79 3.74
C LEU A 64 -0.41 -0.97 3.95
N GLU A 65 -1.20 -0.86 2.89
CA GLU A 65 -2.65 -1.07 2.95
C GLU A 65 -2.99 -2.49 3.39
N THR A 66 -2.27 -3.49 2.86
CA THR A 66 -2.45 -4.90 3.23
C THR A 66 -2.12 -5.14 4.70
N LEU A 67 -1.02 -4.55 5.18
CA LEU A 67 -0.64 -4.62 6.59
C LEU A 67 -1.71 -3.98 7.48
N LEU A 68 -2.16 -2.77 7.15
CA LEU A 68 -3.20 -2.06 7.90
C LEU A 68 -4.50 -2.86 7.99
N ARG A 69 -4.96 -3.44 6.88
CA ARG A 69 -6.15 -4.31 6.86
C ARG A 69 -5.97 -5.52 7.77
N THR A 70 -4.81 -6.17 7.73
CA THR A 70 -4.50 -7.32 8.57
C THR A 70 -4.46 -6.95 10.05
N THR A 71 -3.83 -5.82 10.38
CA THR A 71 -3.77 -5.30 11.75
C THR A 71 -5.16 -4.95 12.28
N LEU A 72 -6.03 -4.33 11.47
CA LEU A 72 -7.40 -4.01 11.87
C LEU A 72 -8.21 -5.26 12.18
N VAL A 73 -8.18 -6.26 11.30
CA VAL A 73 -8.87 -7.55 11.52
C VAL A 73 -8.34 -8.23 12.78
N SER A 74 -7.02 -8.23 12.99
CA SER A 74 -6.41 -8.80 14.20
C SER A 74 -6.84 -8.06 15.46
N ALA A 75 -6.90 -6.73 15.42
CA ALA A 75 -7.36 -5.90 16.54
C ALA A 75 -8.86 -6.15 16.86
N GLU A 76 -9.70 -6.29 15.84
CA GLU A 76 -11.11 -6.65 16.00
C GLU A 76 -11.27 -8.03 16.65
N GLN A 77 -10.51 -9.03 16.20
CA GLN A 77 -10.51 -10.37 16.77
C GLN A 77 -10.02 -10.38 18.22
N ALA A 78 -8.94 -9.65 18.51
CA ALA A 78 -8.43 -9.51 19.87
C ALA A 78 -9.46 -8.85 20.79
N SER A 79 -10.10 -7.77 20.34
CA SER A 79 -11.17 -7.09 21.08
C SER A 79 -12.37 -8.01 21.35
N ALA A 80 -12.81 -8.77 20.35
CA ALA A 80 -13.88 -9.74 20.51
C ALA A 80 -13.50 -10.84 21.52
N HIS A 81 -12.28 -11.37 21.41
CA HIS A 81 -11.77 -12.38 22.34
C HIS A 81 -11.73 -11.87 23.78
N THR A 82 -11.20 -10.65 24.00
CA THR A 82 -11.16 -10.02 25.33
C THR A 82 -12.57 -9.83 25.90
N ARG A 83 -13.54 -9.40 25.08
CA ARG A 83 -14.95 -9.26 25.52
C ARG A 83 -15.57 -10.60 25.91
N ASP A 84 -15.33 -11.65 25.14
CA ASP A 84 -15.83 -12.99 25.44
C ASP A 84 -15.19 -13.58 26.71
N GLN A 85 -13.88 -13.37 26.91
CA GLN A 85 -13.20 -13.77 28.14
C GLN A 85 -13.77 -13.04 29.34
N ALA A 86 -13.88 -11.71 29.29
CA ALA A 86 -14.43 -10.91 30.38
C ALA A 86 -15.88 -11.32 30.72
N ARG A 87 -16.69 -11.68 29.72
CA ARG A 87 -18.04 -12.19 29.94
C ARG A 87 -18.03 -13.53 30.68
N ARG A 88 -17.19 -14.48 30.25
CA ARG A 88 -17.09 -15.79 30.91
C ARG A 88 -16.59 -15.68 32.35
N GLU A 89 -15.61 -14.80 32.59
CA GLU A 89 -15.12 -14.52 33.94
C GLU A 89 -16.21 -13.91 34.81
N ALA A 90 -16.98 -12.95 34.29
CA ALA A 90 -18.11 -12.38 35.01
C ALA A 90 -19.20 -13.42 35.35
N GLU A 91 -19.54 -14.31 34.39
CA GLU A 91 -20.49 -15.40 34.61
C GLU A 91 -19.98 -16.39 35.68
N LEU A 92 -18.68 -16.69 35.69
CA LEU A 92 -18.05 -17.53 36.71
C LEU A 92 -18.12 -16.88 38.10
N ILE A 93 -17.72 -15.62 38.22
CA ILE A 93 -17.76 -14.85 39.47
C ILE A 93 -19.18 -14.81 40.04
N LEU A 94 -20.19 -14.57 39.19
CA LEU A 94 -21.59 -14.58 39.60
C LEU A 94 -22.03 -15.96 40.10
N SER A 95 -21.64 -17.03 39.40
CA SER A 95 -21.95 -18.40 39.80
C SER A 95 -21.35 -18.75 41.17
N GLU A 96 -20.08 -18.39 41.39
CA GLU A 96 -19.37 -18.60 42.65
C GLU A 96 -20.01 -17.82 43.80
N ALA A 97 -20.30 -16.52 43.61
CA ALA A 97 -20.97 -15.69 44.59
C ALA A 97 -22.35 -16.23 44.97
N HIS A 98 -23.12 -16.72 43.99
CA HIS A 98 -24.42 -17.35 44.24
C HIS A 98 -24.28 -18.68 45.01
N ALA A 99 -23.24 -19.47 44.75
CA ALA A 99 -22.98 -20.70 45.47
C ALA A 99 -22.59 -20.45 46.93
N GLU A 100 -21.72 -19.48 47.17
CA GLU A 100 -21.31 -19.04 48.50
C GLU A 100 -22.49 -18.47 49.30
N ALA A 101 -23.30 -17.60 48.69
CA ALA A 101 -24.51 -17.07 49.33
C ALA A 101 -25.49 -18.16 49.77
N ARG A 102 -25.73 -19.17 48.91
CA ARG A 102 -26.55 -20.35 49.24
C ARG A 102 -25.94 -21.19 50.35
N GLU A 103 -24.62 -21.28 50.43
CA GLU A 103 -23.94 -21.98 51.51
C GLU A 103 -24.11 -21.24 52.84
N ILE A 104 -23.86 -19.93 52.85
CA ILE A 104 -24.04 -19.07 54.02
C ILE A 104 -25.48 -19.17 54.54
N GLN A 105 -26.48 -19.07 53.64
CA GLN A 105 -27.89 -19.18 54.02
C GLN A 105 -28.21 -20.54 54.64
N ARG A 106 -27.70 -21.63 54.07
CA ARG A 106 -27.88 -22.99 54.64
C ARG A 106 -27.25 -23.11 56.02
N ARG A 107 -26.05 -22.58 56.22
CA ARG A 107 -25.39 -22.60 57.53
C ARG A 107 -26.17 -21.78 58.57
N ALA A 108 -26.64 -20.59 58.20
CA ALA A 108 -27.44 -19.73 59.09
C ALA A 108 -28.77 -20.38 59.51
N LEU A 109 -29.47 -21.04 58.57
CA LEU A 109 -30.69 -21.79 58.88
C LEU A 109 -30.42 -22.96 59.84
N ALA A 110 -29.39 -23.75 59.56
CA ALA A 110 -29.00 -24.87 60.42
C ALA A 110 -28.56 -24.44 61.83
N GLU A 111 -27.94 -23.27 61.96
CA GLU A 111 -27.59 -22.67 63.25
C GLU A 111 -28.87 -22.27 64.02
N ASN A 112 -29.84 -21.65 63.35
CA ASN A 112 -31.10 -21.22 63.95
C ASN A 112 -31.91 -22.41 64.47
N ASP A 113 -32.06 -23.47 63.64
CA ASP A 113 -32.76 -24.70 64.03
C ASP A 113 -32.12 -25.37 65.26
N ARG A 114 -30.80 -25.23 65.46
CA ARG A 114 -30.11 -25.75 66.66
C ARG A 114 -30.37 -24.92 67.91
N LEU A 115 -30.57 -23.61 67.76
CA LEU A 115 -30.84 -22.71 68.89
C LEU A 115 -32.29 -22.82 69.39
N GLU A 116 -33.21 -23.26 68.53
CA GLU A 116 -34.62 -23.46 68.87
C GLU A 116 -34.91 -24.82 69.57
N GLN A 117 -33.94 -25.74 69.66
CA GLN A 117 -34.04 -27.05 70.31
C GLN A 117 -33.48 -27.03 71.74
#